data_AF-A0A2M7V4A4-F1
#
_entry.id   AF-A0A2M7V4A4-F1
#
_cell.length_a   1.000
_cell.length_b   1.000
_cell.length_c   1.000
_cell.angle_alpha   90.00
_cell.angle_beta   90.00
_cell.angle_gamma   90.00
#
_symmetry.space_group_name_H-M   'P 1'
#
loop_
_entity.id
_entity.type
_entity.pdbx_description
1 polymer ?
#
loop_
_entity_poly.entity_id
_entity_poly.type
_entity_poly.pdbx_seq_one_letter_code
_entity_poly.pdbx_strand_id
1 'polypeptide(L)'
;MKKILYIFIAIFMLFTLTSTVYAKRTAPKDVPPILHEGVRYTVNHDKRGIIEAWDANTNKLLWEKQIYNTEYDGQLEQDVQDVFITHIYIEGQTLWIQNENEKTYTLDLTNQQVHNYTDTQSIPTDLTLSPTSTKTIIFYIGFLLSLGVLYVVFKTIKK
;
A
#
# COMPACT_ATOMS: atom_id res chain seq x y z
N MET A 1 -13.65 47.30 14.55
CA MET A 1 -13.98 46.00 15.21
C MET A 1 -14.89 45.11 14.36
N LYS A 2 -16.05 45.57 13.88
CA LYS A 2 -16.98 44.76 13.05
C LYS A 2 -16.36 44.20 11.75
N LYS A 3 -15.48 44.96 11.08
CA LYS A 3 -14.76 44.50 9.87
C LYS A 3 -13.81 43.33 10.13
N ILE A 4 -13.16 43.30 11.29
CA ILE A 4 -12.28 42.21 11.71
C ILE A 4 -13.12 40.96 12.03
N LEU A 5 -14.28 41.15 12.67
CA LEU A 5 -15.23 40.06 12.94
C LEU A 5 -15.74 39.40 11.64
N TYR A 6 -16.06 40.18 10.60
CA TYR A 6 -16.48 39.61 9.30
C TYR A 6 -15.38 38.83 8.59
N ILE A 7 -14.11 39.23 8.73
CA ILE A 7 -12.97 38.49 8.19
C ILE A 7 -12.81 37.14 8.91
N PHE A 8 -12.94 37.12 10.24
CA PHE A 8 -12.90 35.88 11.00
C PHE A 8 -14.05 34.93 10.65
N ILE A 9 -15.26 35.45 10.47
CA ILE A 9 -16.43 34.66 10.06
C ILE A 9 -16.21 34.09 8.64
N ALA A 10 -15.68 34.88 7.71
CA ALA A 10 -15.40 34.43 6.35
C ALA A 10 -14.33 33.33 6.31
N ILE A 11 -13.27 33.45 7.12
CA ILE A 11 -12.21 32.42 7.23
C ILE A 11 -12.76 31.14 7.87
N PHE A 12 -13.58 31.26 8.91
CA PHE A 12 -14.21 30.12 9.56
C PHE A 12 -15.17 29.38 8.61
N MET A 13 -15.97 30.11 7.84
CA MET A 13 -16.88 29.55 6.85
C MET A 13 -16.13 28.89 5.67
N LEU A 14 -14.93 29.37 5.33
CA LEU A 14 -14.08 28.75 4.30
C LEU A 14 -13.46 27.42 4.77
N PHE A 15 -13.30 27.24 6.09
CA PHE A 15 -12.73 26.02 6.68
C PHE A 15 -13.74 24.87 6.83
N THR A 16 -15.04 25.15 6.75
CA THR A 16 -16.10 24.14 7.01
C THR A 16 -16.57 23.35 5.78
N LEU A 17 -16.00 23.56 4.58
CA LEU A 17 -16.49 22.93 3.34
C LEU A 17 -15.74 21.67 2.87
N THR A 18 -14.79 21.14 3.64
CA THR A 18 -14.10 19.91 3.22
C THR A 18 -14.88 18.66 3.63
N SER A 19 -16.00 18.40 2.95
CA SER A 19 -16.63 17.08 3.01
C SER A 19 -15.77 16.12 2.20
N THR A 20 -15.06 15.21 2.87
CA THR A 20 -14.36 14.10 2.22
C THR A 20 -15.40 13.14 1.64
N VAL A 21 -15.71 13.28 0.36
CA VAL A 21 -16.50 12.29 -0.37
C VAL A 21 -15.57 11.11 -0.67
N TYR A 22 -15.80 9.98 -0.01
CA TYR A 22 -15.11 8.73 -0.33
C TYR A 22 -15.69 8.21 -1.65
N ALA A 23 -14.89 8.31 -2.72
CA ALA A 23 -15.25 7.71 -4.00
C ALA A 23 -15.28 6.18 -3.85
N LYS A 24 -16.33 5.54 -4.37
CA LYS A 24 -16.44 4.07 -4.40
C LYS A 24 -15.25 3.49 -5.18
N ARG A 25 -14.56 2.53 -4.56
CA ARG A 25 -13.40 1.88 -5.17
C ARG A 25 -13.83 0.94 -6.30
N THR A 26 -13.09 0.97 -7.41
CA THR A 26 -13.25 -0.01 -8.50
C THR A 26 -12.49 -1.28 -8.16
N ALA A 27 -13.08 -2.44 -8.49
CA ALA A 27 -12.39 -3.72 -8.39
C ALA A 27 -11.09 -3.69 -9.21
N PRO A 28 -10.06 -4.44 -8.80
CA PRO A 28 -8.81 -4.59 -9.56
C PRO A 28 -9.09 -5.17 -10.95
N LYS A 29 -8.15 -4.94 -11.86
CA LYS A 29 -8.15 -5.60 -13.16
C LYS A 29 -7.97 -7.10 -12.99
N ASP A 30 -8.70 -7.86 -13.80
CA ASP A 30 -8.57 -9.32 -13.88
C ASP A 30 -7.13 -9.75 -14.20
N VAL A 31 -6.65 -10.79 -13.51
CA VAL A 31 -5.28 -11.31 -13.66
C VAL A 31 -5.32 -12.57 -14.53
N PRO A 32 -4.69 -12.56 -15.73
CA PRO A 32 -4.73 -13.72 -16.61
C PRO A 32 -4.11 -14.98 -15.97
N PRO A 33 -4.69 -16.17 -16.22
CA PRO A 33 -4.11 -17.43 -15.79
C PRO A 33 -2.72 -17.66 -16.40
N ILE A 34 -1.84 -18.35 -15.66
CA ILE A 34 -0.55 -18.82 -16.18
C ILE A 34 -0.60 -20.33 -16.36
N LEU A 35 -0.15 -20.82 -17.52
CA LEU A 35 0.02 -22.24 -17.77
C LEU A 35 1.49 -22.62 -17.60
N HIS A 36 1.76 -23.64 -16.78
CA HIS A 36 3.10 -24.18 -16.60
C HIS A 36 3.01 -25.67 -16.24
N GLU A 37 3.75 -26.51 -16.97
CA GLU A 37 3.82 -27.97 -16.77
C GLU A 37 2.46 -28.68 -16.70
N GLY A 38 1.50 -28.24 -17.53
CA GLY A 38 0.15 -28.83 -17.55
C GLY A 38 -0.75 -28.39 -16.39
N VAL A 39 -0.30 -27.44 -15.57
CA VAL A 39 -1.07 -26.81 -14.50
C VAL A 39 -1.39 -25.37 -14.86
N ARG A 40 -2.66 -24.99 -14.71
CA ARG A 40 -3.16 -23.62 -14.88
C ARG A 40 -3.30 -22.96 -13.51
N TYR A 41 -2.51 -21.93 -13.28
CA TYR A 41 -2.50 -21.12 -12.06
C TYR A 41 -3.41 -19.91 -12.22
N THR A 42 -4.33 -19.71 -11.29
CA THR A 42 -5.31 -18.60 -11.32
C THR A 42 -5.38 -17.87 -10.00
N VAL A 43 -5.65 -16.56 -10.08
CA VAL A 43 -6.01 -15.75 -8.92
C VAL A 43 -7.48 -15.95 -8.62
N ASN A 44 -7.81 -16.31 -7.38
CA ASN A 44 -9.20 -16.30 -6.91
C ASN A 44 -9.53 -14.91 -6.33
N HIS A 45 -10.22 -14.08 -7.11
CA HIS A 45 -10.61 -12.74 -6.71
C HIS A 45 -11.66 -12.71 -5.60
N ASP A 46 -12.53 -13.72 -5.51
CA ASP A 46 -13.57 -13.81 -4.47
C ASP A 46 -12.97 -14.05 -3.09
N LYS A 47 -11.89 -14.84 -3.02
CA LYS A 47 -11.25 -15.26 -1.76
C LYS A 47 -9.99 -14.48 -1.37
N ARG A 48 -9.62 -13.41 -2.10
CA ARG A 48 -8.55 -12.43 -1.81
C ARG A 48 -7.19 -13.02 -1.38
N GLY A 49 -6.16 -12.78 -2.18
CA GLY A 49 -4.81 -13.27 -1.84
C GLY A 49 -4.67 -14.79 -1.96
N ILE A 50 -5.55 -15.45 -2.71
CA ILE A 50 -5.50 -16.90 -2.98
C ILE A 50 -5.04 -17.16 -4.42
N ILE A 51 -4.15 -18.15 -4.58
CA ILE A 51 -3.83 -18.79 -5.84
C ILE A 51 -4.45 -20.18 -5.87
N GLU A 52 -5.04 -20.52 -7.01
CA GLU A 52 -5.53 -21.87 -7.31
C GLU A 52 -4.68 -22.50 -8.41
N ALA A 53 -4.46 -23.80 -8.29
CA ALA A 53 -3.87 -24.62 -9.33
C ALA A 53 -4.89 -25.59 -9.87
N TRP A 54 -5.05 -25.59 -11.18
CA TRP A 54 -5.99 -26.44 -11.91
C TRP A 54 -5.23 -27.34 -12.87
N ASP A 55 -5.62 -28.60 -12.98
CA ASP A 55 -5.17 -29.47 -14.06
C ASP A 55 -5.66 -28.88 -15.38
N ALA A 56 -4.75 -28.54 -16.29
CA ALA A 56 -5.09 -27.80 -17.50
C ALA A 56 -5.89 -28.64 -18.52
N ASN A 57 -5.80 -29.98 -18.44
CA ASN A 57 -6.45 -30.88 -19.38
C ASN A 57 -7.85 -31.28 -18.92
N THR A 58 -7.99 -31.58 -17.62
CA THR A 58 -9.23 -32.10 -17.02
C THR A 58 -10.06 -31.01 -16.35
N ASN A 59 -9.49 -29.81 -16.19
CA ASN A 59 -10.10 -28.69 -15.47
C ASN A 59 -10.46 -29.01 -14.01
N LYS A 60 -9.72 -29.93 -13.39
CA LYS A 60 -9.89 -30.31 -11.99
C LYS A 60 -9.03 -29.41 -11.10
N LEU A 61 -9.61 -28.87 -10.03
CA LEU A 61 -8.83 -28.16 -9.01
C LEU A 61 -7.86 -29.14 -8.34
N LEU A 62 -6.57 -28.81 -8.36
CA LEU A 62 -5.50 -29.58 -7.73
C LEU A 62 -5.29 -29.11 -6.28
N TRP A 63 -5.20 -27.79 -6.09
CA TRP A 63 -5.06 -27.17 -4.77
C TRP A 63 -5.39 -25.67 -4.80
N GLU A 64 -5.62 -25.11 -3.62
CA GLU A 64 -5.67 -23.67 -3.36
C GLU A 64 -4.63 -23.29 -2.29
N LYS A 65 -4.06 -22.09 -2.39
CA LYS A 65 -3.03 -21.59 -1.47
C LYS A 65 -3.27 -20.13 -1.11
N GLN A 66 -3.37 -19.86 0.19
CA GLN A 66 -3.37 -18.51 0.74
C GLN A 66 -1.95 -17.93 0.65
N ILE A 67 -1.79 -16.82 -0.06
CA ILE A 67 -0.52 -16.10 -0.21
C ILE A 67 -0.34 -15.08 0.92
N TYR A 68 -1.40 -14.34 1.24
CA TYR A 68 -1.42 -13.38 2.34
C TYR A 68 -2.82 -13.19 2.88
N ASN A 69 -2.94 -12.72 4.12
CA ASN A 69 -4.22 -12.30 4.70
C ASN A 69 -4.32 -10.78 4.69
N THR A 70 -5.52 -10.26 4.46
CA THR A 70 -5.85 -8.85 4.70
C THR A 70 -6.26 -8.68 6.16
N GLU A 71 -5.60 -7.78 6.87
CA GLU A 71 -6.03 -7.37 8.21
C GLU A 71 -7.12 -6.32 8.07
N TYR A 72 -8.28 -6.57 8.70
CA TYR A 72 -9.44 -5.69 8.64
C TYR A 72 -9.60 -4.92 9.95
N ASP A 73 -9.77 -3.61 9.83
CA ASP A 73 -10.33 -2.77 10.89
C ASP A 73 -11.86 -2.91 10.86
N GLY A 74 -12.43 -3.36 11.99
CA GLY A 74 -13.87 -3.54 12.15
C GLY A 74 -14.67 -2.22 12.18
N GLN A 75 -14.00 -1.07 12.24
CA GLN A 75 -14.65 0.26 12.15
C GLN A 75 -14.80 0.75 10.70
N LEU A 76 -14.20 0.06 9.74
CA LEU A 76 -14.22 0.42 8.32
C LEU A 76 -15.00 -0.60 7.49
N GLU A 77 -15.53 -0.15 6.35
CA GLU A 77 -16.17 -1.05 5.38
C GLU A 77 -15.14 -2.03 4.80
N GLN A 78 -15.55 -3.27 4.55
CA GLN A 78 -14.64 -4.35 4.17
C GLN A 78 -14.04 -4.15 2.76
N ASP A 79 -14.85 -3.74 1.79
CA ASP A 79 -14.46 -3.57 0.39
C ASP A 79 -13.47 -2.41 0.18
N VAL A 80 -13.53 -1.39 1.03
CA VAL A 80 -12.55 -0.30 1.07
C VAL A 80 -11.16 -0.83 1.46
N GLN A 81 -11.10 -1.90 2.25
CA GLN A 81 -9.87 -2.45 2.81
C GLN A 81 -9.27 -3.62 2.02
N ASP A 82 -9.99 -4.14 1.02
CA ASP A 82 -9.55 -5.32 0.27
C ASP A 82 -8.21 -5.09 -0.43
N VAL A 83 -7.36 -6.11 -0.45
CA VAL A 83 -6.07 -6.05 -1.16
C VAL A 83 -6.00 -7.24 -2.10
N PHE A 84 -5.95 -6.98 -3.39
CA PHE A 84 -6.00 -7.99 -4.43
C PHE A 84 -4.63 -8.25 -5.05
N ILE A 85 -4.46 -9.45 -5.58
CA ILE A 85 -3.33 -9.80 -6.43
C ILE A 85 -3.52 -9.08 -7.76
N THR A 86 -2.46 -8.42 -8.23
CA THR A 86 -2.44 -7.61 -9.46
C THR A 86 -1.51 -8.19 -10.52
N HIS A 87 -0.52 -8.98 -10.09
CA HIS A 87 0.45 -9.57 -10.99
C HIS A 87 0.89 -10.95 -10.51
N ILE A 88 1.06 -11.85 -11.46
CA ILE A 88 1.71 -13.13 -11.26
C ILE A 88 2.65 -13.41 -12.43
N TYR A 89 3.76 -14.10 -12.19
CA TYR A 89 4.63 -14.66 -13.23
C TYR A 89 5.41 -15.85 -12.68
N ILE A 90 5.88 -16.74 -13.56
CA ILE A 90 6.68 -17.90 -13.16
C ILE A 90 8.12 -17.71 -13.61
N GLU A 91 9.05 -18.01 -12.71
CA GLU A 91 10.48 -18.12 -12.99
C GLU A 91 10.99 -19.44 -12.40
N GLY A 92 11.36 -20.39 -13.28
CA GLY A 92 11.69 -21.75 -12.87
C GLY A 92 10.51 -22.41 -12.13
N GLN A 93 10.76 -22.88 -10.91
CA GLN A 93 9.74 -23.50 -10.05
C GLN A 93 9.10 -22.52 -9.05
N THR A 94 9.29 -21.22 -9.26
CA THR A 94 8.79 -20.17 -8.37
C THR A 94 7.71 -19.37 -9.07
N LEU A 95 6.52 -19.32 -8.47
CA LEU A 95 5.48 -18.38 -8.82
C LEU A 95 5.69 -17.10 -8.01
N TRP A 96 5.93 -16.00 -8.70
CA TRP A 96 6.02 -14.67 -8.15
C TRP A 96 4.65 -14.01 -8.18
N ILE A 97 4.27 -13.36 -7.07
CA ILE A 97 2.97 -12.74 -6.88
C ILE A 97 3.16 -11.32 -6.34
N GLN A 98 2.47 -10.35 -6.91
CA GLN A 98 2.41 -8.97 -6.41
C GLN A 98 0.96 -8.57 -6.13
N ASN A 99 0.74 -7.82 -5.06
CA ASN A 99 -0.56 -7.25 -4.71
C ASN A 99 -0.64 -5.73 -4.94
N GLU A 100 -1.81 -5.14 -4.74
CA GLU A 100 -2.06 -3.70 -4.92
C GLU A 100 -1.20 -2.79 -4.02
N ASN A 101 -0.69 -3.31 -2.91
CA ASN A 101 0.21 -2.58 -2.01
C ASN A 101 1.68 -2.76 -2.38
N GLU A 102 1.96 -3.25 -3.60
CA GLU A 102 3.28 -3.54 -4.14
C GLU A 102 4.08 -4.56 -3.31
N LYS A 103 3.41 -5.30 -2.41
CA LYS A 103 4.04 -6.39 -1.66
C LYS A 103 4.23 -7.59 -2.58
N THR A 104 5.45 -8.13 -2.57
CA THR A 104 5.83 -9.28 -3.39
C THR A 104 5.93 -10.53 -2.53
N TYR A 105 5.47 -11.64 -3.09
CA TYR A 105 5.48 -12.96 -2.49
C TYR A 105 6.01 -13.96 -3.51
N THR A 106 6.63 -15.02 -3.00
CA THR A 106 7.02 -16.18 -3.81
C THR A 106 6.32 -17.43 -3.31
N LEU A 107 5.89 -18.26 -4.24
CA LEU A 107 5.34 -19.60 -3.99
C LEU A 107 6.21 -20.62 -4.71
N ASP A 108 6.86 -21.50 -3.96
CA ASP A 108 7.58 -22.64 -4.52
C ASP A 108 6.55 -23.68 -5.00
N LEU A 109 6.55 -23.99 -6.29
CA LEU A 109 5.56 -24.88 -6.91
C LEU A 109 5.79 -26.36 -6.59
N THR A 110 6.96 -26.72 -6.05
CA THR A 110 7.31 -28.10 -5.66
C THR A 110 6.69 -28.49 -4.33
N ASN A 111 6.80 -27.60 -3.34
CA ASN A 111 6.41 -27.85 -1.95
C ASN A 111 5.30 -26.90 -1.44
N GLN A 112 4.89 -25.95 -2.27
CA GLN A 112 3.85 -24.96 -2.00
C GLN A 112 4.12 -24.06 -0.79
N GLN A 113 5.39 -23.80 -0.49
CA GLN A 113 5.80 -22.86 0.55
C GLN A 113 5.72 -21.43 0.04
N VAL A 114 5.11 -20.56 0.85
CA VAL A 114 4.95 -19.13 0.56
C VAL A 114 5.99 -18.35 1.36
N HIS A 115 6.68 -17.43 0.69
CA HIS A 115 7.59 -16.49 1.34
C HIS A 115 7.23 -15.05 0.99
N ASN A 116 7.29 -14.17 1.97
CA ASN A 116 7.22 -12.73 1.73
C ASN A 116 8.57 -12.30 1.16
N TYR A 117 8.60 -11.85 -0.08
CA TYR A 117 9.81 -11.30 -0.66
C TYR A 117 9.97 -9.86 -0.17
N THR A 118 10.89 -9.67 0.77
CA THR A 118 11.36 -8.34 1.15
C THR A 118 12.72 -8.17 0.50
N ASP A 119 12.93 -7.06 -0.19
CA ASP A 119 14.19 -6.69 -0.89
C ASP A 119 15.43 -6.66 0.05
N THR A 120 15.23 -6.88 1.35
CA THR A 120 16.28 -7.00 2.38
C THR A 120 17.01 -8.36 2.38
N GLN A 121 16.72 -9.27 1.43
CA GLN A 121 17.48 -10.51 1.25
C GLN A 121 18.72 -10.32 0.35
N SER A 122 19.43 -9.20 0.49
CA SER A 122 20.82 -9.02 0.01
C SER A 122 21.44 -7.72 0.53
N ILE A 123 21.71 -7.63 1.83
CA ILE A 123 22.88 -6.90 2.28
C ILE A 123 23.72 -7.88 3.09
N PRO A 124 24.89 -8.33 2.58
CA PRO A 124 25.86 -9.03 3.39
C PRO A 124 26.13 -8.22 4.66
N THR A 125 26.01 -8.85 5.82
CA THR A 125 26.17 -8.23 7.15
C THR A 125 27.53 -7.53 7.36
N ASP A 126 28.47 -7.64 6.42
CA ASP A 126 29.81 -7.03 6.46
C ASP A 126 29.88 -5.58 5.93
N LEU A 127 28.78 -4.97 5.49
CA LEU A 127 28.78 -3.55 5.09
C LEU A 127 27.82 -2.74 5.97
N THR A 128 28.15 -2.65 7.25
CA THR A 128 27.52 -1.69 8.17
C THR A 128 28.07 -0.28 7.92
N LEU A 129 27.51 0.44 6.94
CA LEU A 129 27.60 1.90 6.95
C LEU A 129 26.54 2.46 7.91
N SER A 130 27.05 3.17 8.91
CA SER A 130 26.38 3.83 10.02
C SER A 130 25.00 4.46 9.69
N PRO A 131 23.96 4.21 10.52
CA PRO A 131 22.70 4.93 10.40
C PRO A 131 22.89 6.36 10.91
N THR A 132 23.22 7.27 10.00
CA THR A 132 23.05 8.71 10.28
C THR A 132 21.56 9.00 10.23
N SER A 133 20.96 8.84 11.40
CA SER A 133 19.54 8.86 11.71
C SER A 133 18.83 10.10 11.15
N THR A 134 17.77 9.81 10.40
CA THR A 134 16.75 10.66 9.79
C THR A 134 16.02 11.60 10.76
N LYS A 135 16.36 11.59 12.06
CA LYS A 135 15.79 12.49 13.07
C LYS A 135 16.30 13.93 12.97
N THR A 136 17.44 14.18 12.33
CA THR A 136 18.00 15.54 12.17
C THR A 136 17.30 16.32 11.04
N ILE A 137 16.94 15.67 9.93
CA ILE A 137 16.39 16.36 8.74
C ILE A 137 14.97 16.89 9.00
N ILE A 138 14.14 16.17 9.76
CA ILE A 138 12.78 16.61 10.11
C ILE A 138 12.79 17.78 11.11
N PHE A 139 13.79 17.88 11.98
CA PHE A 139 13.94 19.00 12.91
C PHE A 139 14.28 20.33 12.20
N TYR A 140 15.09 20.30 11.12
CA TYR A 140 15.50 21.52 10.41
C TYR A 140 14.39 22.15 9.54
N ILE A 141 13.48 21.35 8.98
CA ILE A 141 12.37 21.88 8.18
C ILE A 141 11.30 22.54 9.07
N GLY A 142 11.03 21.99 10.27
CA GLY A 142 10.13 22.59 11.24
C GLY A 142 10.65 23.90 11.87
N PHE A 143 11.98 24.01 12.09
CA PHE A 143 12.61 25.19 12.68
C PHE A 143 12.63 26.42 11.73
N LEU A 144 12.68 26.19 10.41
CA LEU A 144 12.68 27.28 9.42
C LEU A 144 11.29 27.90 9.17
N LEU A 145 10.21 27.14 9.34
CA LEU A 145 8.85 27.65 9.21
C LEU A 145 8.40 28.51 10.41
N SER A 146 8.90 28.23 11.63
CA SER A 146 8.54 29.01 12.82
C SER A 146 9.19 30.40 12.87
N LEU A 147 10.41 30.56 12.34
CA LEU A 147 11.11 31.84 12.25
C LEU A 147 10.45 32.81 11.24
N GLY A 148 9.91 32.28 10.13
CA GLY A 148 9.21 33.09 9.12
C GLY A 148 7.91 33.71 9.65
N VAL A 149 7.14 32.96 10.44
CA VAL A 149 5.90 33.43 11.07
C VAL A 149 6.20 34.49 12.14
N LEU A 150 7.25 34.29 12.94
CA LEU A 150 7.65 35.24 13.97
C LEU A 150 8.11 36.59 13.38
N TYR A 151 8.83 36.57 12.25
CA TYR A 151 9.29 37.79 11.55
C TYR A 151 8.12 38.65 11.02
N VAL A 152 7.10 38.01 10.44
CA VAL A 152 5.93 38.73 9.90
C VAL A 152 5.10 39.35 11.04
N VAL A 153 4.97 38.66 12.17
CA VAL A 153 4.27 39.18 13.36
C VAL A 153 5.01 40.38 13.96
N PHE A 154 6.34 40.30 14.15
CA PHE A 154 7.13 41.43 14.67
C PHE A 154 7.14 42.65 13.74
N LYS A 155 7.11 42.45 12.42
CA LYS A 155 7.03 43.55 11.45
C LYS A 155 5.68 44.27 11.48
N THR A 156 4.61 43.55 11.83
CA THR A 156 3.25 44.09 11.85
C THR A 156 2.95 44.87 13.14
N ILE A 157 3.59 44.51 14.26
CA ILE A 157 3.40 45.20 15.56
C ILE A 157 4.16 46.54 15.65
N LYS A 158 5.19 46.74 14.81
CA LYS A 158 6.01 47.97 14.79
C LYS A 158 5.52 49.07 13.84
N LYS A 159 4.32 48.96 13.28
CA LYS A 159 3.75 49.93 12.34
C LYS A 159 2.39 50.42 12.81
#